data_AF-A0A347UGT1-F1
#
_entry.id   AF-A0A347UGT1-F1
#
_cell.length_a   1.000
_cell.length_b   1.000
_cell.length_c   1.000
_cell.angle_alpha   90.00
_cell.angle_beta   90.00
_cell.angle_gamma   90.00
#
_symmetry.space_group_name_H-M   'P 1'
#
loop_
_entity.id
_entity.type
_entity.pdbx_description
1 polymer ?
#
loop_
_entity_poly.entity_id
_entity_poly.type
_entity_poly.pdbx_seq_one_letter_code
_entity_poly.pdbx_strand_id
1 'polypeptide(L)'
;MVSVMLDDPKGAKRRLRALVQPILAPSWLEYNLRPLAIEDRERAAEMLDLLIDILEDSGIGVRRLLVPADEAVEWSTPRRLRAPRNDTVFDLSVNPEGGLNLSVSFEDKNFIEHGLSFEAASTLILSFTNLRLATEEMKI
;
A
#
# COMPACT_ATOMS: atom_id res chain seq x y z
N MET A 1 11.93 9.76 26.57
CA MET A 1 11.62 10.79 25.55
C MET A 1 12.91 11.12 24.81
N VAL A 2 13.03 10.74 23.54
CA VAL A 2 14.20 11.12 22.73
C VAL A 2 13.91 12.47 22.11
N SER A 3 14.62 13.50 22.58
CA SER A 3 14.58 14.84 22.01
C SER A 3 15.09 14.79 20.58
N VAL A 4 14.24 15.15 19.61
CA VAL A 4 14.60 15.29 18.21
C VAL A 4 15.44 16.57 18.07
N MET A 5 16.75 16.45 18.29
CA MET A 5 17.71 17.48 17.92
C MET A 5 17.72 17.56 16.38
N LEU A 6 17.11 18.61 15.85
CA LEU A 6 16.99 18.97 14.43
C LEU A 6 18.30 19.50 13.81
N ASP A 7 19.43 19.40 14.51
CA ASP A 7 20.71 20.02 14.10
C ASP A 7 21.65 19.10 13.27
N ASP A 8 21.25 17.87 12.95
CA ASP A 8 22.03 16.99 12.06
C ASP A 8 21.25 16.60 10.79
N PRO A 9 21.31 17.41 9.73
CA PRO A 9 20.61 17.13 8.47
C PRO A 9 21.15 15.86 7.77
N LYS A 10 22.41 15.49 8.00
CA LYS A 10 22.99 14.24 7.46
C LYS A 10 22.48 13.03 8.25
N GLY A 11 22.34 13.16 9.57
CA GLY A 11 21.74 12.16 10.44
C GLY A 11 20.23 11.99 10.23
N ALA A 12 19.49 13.07 9.95
CA ALA A 12 18.09 13.02 9.56
C ALA A 12 17.92 12.29 8.22
N LYS A 13 18.74 12.61 7.22
CA LYS A 13 18.73 11.92 5.92
C LYS A 13 19.11 10.45 6.02
N ARG A 14 20.06 10.06 6.87
CA ARG A 14 20.39 8.65 7.14
C ARG A 14 19.24 7.91 7.83
N ARG A 15 18.57 8.53 8.79
CA ARG A 15 17.42 7.95 9.50
C ARG A 15 16.21 7.79 8.58
N LEU A 16 15.90 8.80 7.77
CA LEU A 16 14.88 8.71 6.73
C LEU A 16 15.23 7.62 5.71
N ARG A 17 16.48 7.55 5.26
CA ARG A 17 16.92 6.48 4.35
C ARG A 17 16.78 5.10 4.99
N ALA A 18 17.11 4.95 6.27
CA ALA A 18 16.96 3.68 6.99
C ALA A 18 15.49 3.27 7.19
N LEU A 19 14.58 4.24 7.39
CA LEU A 19 13.13 3.99 7.47
C LEU A 19 12.55 3.53 6.12
N VAL A 20 13.09 4.05 5.03
CA VAL A 20 12.58 3.79 3.67
C VAL A 20 13.33 2.64 2.99
N GLN A 21 14.51 2.24 3.48
CA GLN A 21 15.33 1.17 2.90
C GLN A 21 14.63 -0.20 2.83
N PRO A 22 13.87 -0.66 3.84
CA PRO A 22 13.10 -1.90 3.77
C PRO A 22 12.00 -1.89 2.70
N ILE A 23 11.57 -0.70 2.28
CA ILE A 23 10.53 -0.47 1.28
C ILE A 23 11.13 -0.41 -0.13
N LEU A 24 12.31 0.21 -0.28
CA LEU A 24 13.00 0.37 -1.57
C LEU A 24 13.84 -0.84 -2.01
N ALA A 25 14.23 -1.69 -1.06
CA ALA A 25 14.95 -2.93 -1.33
C ALA A 25 14.37 -4.08 -0.48
N PRO A 26 13.08 -4.42 -0.70
CA PRO A 26 12.43 -5.48 0.03
C PRO A 26 13.00 -6.84 -0.40
N SER A 27 13.93 -7.38 0.37
CA SER A 27 14.49 -8.73 0.17
C SER A 27 13.44 -9.86 0.17
N TRP A 28 12.22 -9.58 0.62
CA TRP A 28 11.08 -10.51 0.59
C TRP A 28 10.28 -10.49 -0.73
N LEU A 29 10.50 -9.46 -1.56
CA LEU A 29 9.84 -9.24 -2.85
C LEU A 29 10.62 -9.87 -4.00
N GLU A 30 11.86 -10.29 -3.75
CA GLU A 30 12.58 -11.17 -4.66
C GLU A 30 11.83 -12.50 -4.74
N TYR A 31 11.54 -12.94 -5.96
CA TYR A 31 10.96 -14.25 -6.26
C TYR A 31 11.76 -15.33 -5.54
N ASN A 32 11.30 -15.74 -4.36
CA ASN A 32 12.02 -16.68 -3.54
C ASN A 32 11.75 -18.08 -4.10
N LEU A 33 12.78 -18.72 -4.65
CA LEU A 33 12.74 -20.11 -5.13
C LEU A 33 12.52 -21.13 -3.99
N ARG A 34 12.35 -20.67 -2.74
CA ARG A 34 12.05 -21.49 -1.57
C ARG A 34 10.61 -21.24 -1.13
N PRO A 35 9.90 -22.26 -0.62
CA PRO A 35 8.59 -22.06 0.00
C PRO A 35 8.70 -21.03 1.13
N LEU A 36 7.92 -19.95 1.05
CA LEU A 36 7.83 -18.94 2.11
C LEU A 36 7.27 -19.56 3.38
N ALA A 37 7.97 -19.38 4.51
CA ALA A 37 7.49 -19.80 5.81
C ALA A 37 6.31 -18.92 6.27
N ILE A 38 5.59 -19.34 7.31
CA ILE A 38 4.46 -18.56 7.86
C ILE A 38 4.99 -17.22 8.40
N GLU A 39 6.14 -17.23 9.06
CA GLU A 39 6.79 -16.03 9.61
C GLU A 39 7.15 -15.01 8.52
N ASP A 40 7.51 -15.47 7.32
CA ASP A 40 7.82 -14.57 6.19
C ASP A 40 6.54 -13.89 5.68
N ARG A 41 5.41 -14.61 5.69
CA ARG A 41 4.10 -14.08 5.26
C ARG A 41 3.53 -13.09 6.26
N GLU A 42 3.65 -13.39 7.55
CA GLU A 42 3.31 -12.47 8.64
C GLU A 42 4.12 -11.17 8.52
N ARG A 43 5.44 -11.27 8.31
CA ARG A 43 6.29 -10.10 8.09
C ARG A 43 5.91 -9.31 6.84
N ALA A 44 5.55 -9.98 5.75
CA ALA A 44 5.07 -9.31 4.54
C ALA A 44 3.75 -8.56 4.79
N ALA A 45 2.87 -9.10 5.63
CA ALA A 45 1.62 -8.44 6.03
C ALA A 45 1.88 -7.20 6.90
N GLU A 46 2.82 -7.28 7.85
CA GLU A 46 3.28 -6.10 8.61
C GLU A 46 3.83 -5.01 7.69
N MET A 47 4.59 -5.39 6.67
CA MET A 47 5.13 -4.45 5.69
C MET A 47 4.05 -3.84 4.79
N LEU A 48 3.00 -4.60 4.46
CA LEU A 48 1.82 -4.07 3.76
C LEU A 48 1.09 -3.05 4.63
N ASP A 49 0.92 -3.33 5.93
CA ASP A 49 0.29 -2.38 6.85
C ASP A 49 1.12 -1.09 6.98
N LEU A 50 2.46 -1.18 7.03
CA LEU A 50 3.34 -0.01 7.01
C LEU A 50 3.26 0.77 5.68
N LEU A 51 3.16 0.08 4.54
CA LEU A 51 2.96 0.74 3.24
C LEU A 51 1.67 1.55 3.26
N ILE A 52 0.58 0.98 3.77
CA ILE A 52 -0.71 1.67 3.84
C ILE A 52 -0.61 2.91 4.70
N ASP A 53 0.02 2.82 5.88
CA ASP A 53 0.21 3.97 6.76
C ASP A 53 0.95 5.10 6.02
N ILE A 54 1.98 4.76 5.25
CA ILE A 54 2.71 5.72 4.40
C ILE A 54 1.83 6.31 3.30
N LEU A 55 1.02 5.49 2.63
CA LEU A 55 0.11 5.97 1.59
C LEU A 55 -0.93 6.95 2.18
N GLU A 56 -1.48 6.67 3.36
CA GLU A 56 -2.39 7.59 4.05
C GLU A 56 -1.68 8.90 4.45
N ASP A 57 -0.51 8.80 5.08
CA ASP A 57 0.27 9.95 5.55
C ASP A 57 0.87 10.80 4.42
N SER A 58 1.09 10.21 3.24
CA SER A 58 1.64 10.90 2.08
C SER A 58 0.69 11.93 1.46
N GLY A 59 -0.59 11.93 1.85
CA GLY A 59 -1.58 12.89 1.38
C GLY A 59 -2.04 12.65 -0.06
N ILE A 60 -1.79 11.47 -0.65
CA ILE A 60 -2.26 11.13 -2.00
C ILE A 60 -3.79 11.04 -2.13
N GLY A 61 -4.51 11.09 -1.01
CA GLY A 61 -5.98 11.15 -0.99
C GLY A 61 -6.68 9.81 -0.84
N VAL A 62 -6.01 8.80 -0.29
CA VAL A 62 -6.60 7.52 0.10
C VAL A 62 -6.86 7.46 1.61
N ARG A 63 -7.81 6.62 2.02
CA ARG A 63 -8.10 6.31 3.43
C ARG A 63 -8.36 4.82 3.59
N ARG A 64 -7.83 4.21 4.64
CA ARG A 64 -8.09 2.82 5.01
C ARG A 64 -9.55 2.67 5.45
N LEU A 65 -10.21 1.63 4.96
CA LEU A 65 -11.49 1.19 5.48
C LEU A 65 -11.22 0.18 6.59
N LEU A 66 -11.62 0.54 7.81
CA LEU A 66 -11.39 -0.28 8.99
C LEU A 66 -12.23 -1.57 8.92
N VAL A 67 -11.57 -2.67 9.24
CA VAL A 67 -12.21 -3.97 9.45
C VAL A 67 -12.76 -4.01 10.88
N PRO A 68 -13.93 -4.62 11.14
CA PRO A 68 -14.43 -4.81 12.49
C PRO A 68 -13.40 -5.48 13.41
N ALA A 69 -13.33 -5.04 14.67
CA ALA A 69 -12.34 -5.53 15.64
C ALA A 69 -12.47 -7.02 15.98
N ASP A 70 -13.63 -7.62 15.68
CA ASP A 70 -13.92 -9.04 15.95
C ASP A 70 -13.46 -9.97 14.82
N GLU A 71 -12.98 -9.42 13.69
CA GLU A 71 -12.54 -10.20 12.55
C GLU A 71 -11.06 -10.58 12.70
N ALA A 72 -10.75 -11.87 12.61
CA ALA A 72 -9.38 -12.35 12.65
C ALA A 72 -8.66 -11.89 11.37
N VAL A 73 -7.68 -11.02 11.55
CA VAL A 73 -6.89 -10.47 10.45
C VAL A 73 -5.66 -11.35 10.25
N GLU A 74 -5.64 -12.10 9.15
CA GLU A 74 -4.51 -12.93 8.75
C GLU A 74 -3.63 -12.21 7.71
N TRP A 75 -2.47 -12.79 7.42
CA TRP A 75 -1.54 -12.29 6.40
C TRP A 75 -2.17 -12.20 4.99
N SER A 76 -3.16 -13.05 4.70
CA SER A 76 -3.85 -13.10 3.41
C SER A 76 -5.06 -12.17 3.33
N THR A 77 -5.54 -11.65 4.47
CA THR A 77 -6.73 -10.82 4.54
C THR A 77 -6.51 -9.50 3.79
N PRO A 78 -7.31 -9.18 2.77
CA PRO A 78 -7.15 -7.93 2.03
C PRO A 78 -7.30 -6.70 2.92
N ARG A 79 -6.44 -5.72 2.70
CA ARG A 79 -6.50 -4.39 3.29
C ARG A 79 -7.13 -3.45 2.28
N ARG A 80 -8.27 -2.89 2.67
CA ARG A 80 -9.07 -2.03 1.80
C ARG A 80 -8.74 -0.56 2.01
N LEU A 81 -8.46 0.16 0.93
CA LEU A 81 -8.37 1.61 0.87
C LEU A 81 -9.50 2.16 -0.01
N ARG A 82 -9.87 3.42 0.22
CA ARG A 82 -10.79 4.17 -0.63
C ARG A 82 -10.22 5.55 -0.94
N ALA A 83 -10.32 5.97 -2.19
CA ALA A 83 -10.12 7.35 -2.61
C ALA A 83 -11.46 8.11 -2.55
N PRO A 84 -11.70 8.98 -1.55
CA PRO A 84 -13.00 9.64 -1.38
C PRO A 84 -13.38 10.59 -2.53
N ARG A 85 -12.40 11.02 -3.32
CA ARG A 85 -12.59 12.00 -4.39
C ARG A 85 -13.36 11.42 -5.59
N ASN A 86 -13.18 10.14 -5.87
CA ASN A 86 -13.69 9.50 -7.07
C ASN A 86 -14.27 8.10 -6.79
N ASP A 87 -14.47 7.79 -5.51
CA ASP A 87 -14.99 6.52 -5.01
C ASP A 87 -14.23 5.26 -5.45
N THR A 88 -12.98 5.41 -5.90
CA THR A 88 -12.14 4.24 -6.20
C THR A 88 -11.88 3.45 -4.92
N VAL A 89 -12.06 2.13 -4.99
CA VAL A 89 -11.73 1.20 -3.92
C VAL A 89 -10.51 0.39 -4.33
N PHE A 90 -9.59 0.18 -3.39
CA PHE A 90 -8.37 -0.60 -3.57
C PHE A 90 -8.35 -1.73 -2.53
N ASP A 91 -8.20 -2.96 -2.96
CA ASP A 91 -7.95 -4.11 -2.10
C ASP A 91 -6.52 -4.59 -2.31
N LEU A 92 -5.69 -4.47 -1.26
CA LEU A 92 -4.31 -4.93 -1.27
C LEU A 92 -4.16 -6.19 -0.43
N SER A 93 -3.42 -7.19 -0.92
CA SER A 93 -3.04 -8.35 -0.10
C SER A 93 -1.62 -8.81 -0.45
N VAL A 94 -1.01 -9.56 0.46
CA VAL A 94 0.29 -10.19 0.20
C VAL A 94 0.10 -11.34 -0.79
N ASN A 95 0.92 -11.38 -1.85
CA ASN A 95 0.94 -12.51 -2.75
C ASN A 95 1.75 -13.66 -2.12
N PRO A 96 1.19 -14.89 -2.01
CA PRO A 96 1.92 -16.06 -1.52
C PRO A 96 3.20 -16.40 -2.28
N GLU A 97 3.32 -15.97 -3.54
CA GLU A 97 4.50 -16.18 -4.40
C GLU A 97 5.50 -15.02 -4.33
N GLY A 98 5.19 -13.96 -3.58
CA GLY A 98 6.00 -12.75 -3.45
C GLY A 98 5.35 -11.53 -4.10
N GLY A 99 5.55 -10.36 -3.48
CA GLY A 99 4.96 -9.09 -3.88
C GLY A 99 3.52 -8.88 -3.41
N LEU A 100 2.82 -7.94 -4.06
CA LEU A 100 1.49 -7.50 -3.67
C LEU A 100 0.44 -7.83 -4.74
N ASN A 101 -0.71 -8.30 -4.30
CA ASN A 101 -1.90 -8.33 -5.11
C ASN A 101 -2.65 -7.01 -4.95
N LEU A 102 -3.14 -6.45 -6.05
CA LEU A 102 -3.95 -5.23 -6.06
C LEU A 102 -5.21 -5.46 -6.89
N SER A 103 -6.36 -5.27 -6.27
CA SER A 103 -7.63 -5.11 -6.98
C SER A 103 -8.10 -3.66 -6.85
N VAL A 104 -8.52 -3.08 -7.96
CA VAL A 104 -9.04 -1.71 -8.04
C VAL A 104 -10.43 -1.73 -8.63
N SER A 105 -11.39 -1.17 -7.91
CA SER A 105 -12.76 -0.96 -8.39
C SER A 105 -13.01 0.54 -8.60
N PHE A 106 -13.34 0.92 -9.83
CA PHE A 106 -13.66 2.30 -10.22
C PHE A 106 -14.85 2.29 -11.18
N GLU A 107 -15.93 3.00 -10.82
CA GLU A 107 -17.20 2.97 -11.56
C GLU A 107 -17.70 1.52 -11.75
N ASP A 108 -17.89 1.09 -13.00
CA ASP A 108 -18.31 -0.26 -13.40
C ASP A 108 -17.12 -1.17 -13.76
N LYS A 109 -15.88 -0.69 -13.57
CA LYS A 109 -14.66 -1.38 -13.99
C LYS A 109 -13.89 -1.92 -12.80
N ASN A 110 -13.32 -3.10 -13.02
CA ASN A 110 -12.39 -3.73 -12.09
C ASN A 110 -11.06 -3.97 -12.79
N PHE A 111 -9.97 -3.64 -12.12
CA PHE A 111 -8.61 -3.95 -12.51
C PHE A 111 -8.00 -4.86 -11.45
N ILE A 112 -7.33 -5.94 -11.84
CA ILE A 112 -6.75 -6.91 -10.91
C ILE A 112 -5.35 -7.24 -11.41
N GLU A 113 -4.38 -7.15 -10.52
CA GLU A 113 -2.99 -7.47 -10.81
C GLU A 113 -2.33 -8.18 -9.63
N HIS A 114 -1.35 -9.05 -9.92
CA HIS A 114 -0.74 -9.93 -8.95
C HIS A 114 0.79 -9.80 -8.94
N GLY A 115 1.41 -9.98 -7.77
CA GLY A 115 2.88 -9.98 -7.64
C GLY A 115 3.55 -8.64 -7.95
N LEU A 116 2.84 -7.53 -7.71
CA LEU A 116 3.37 -6.19 -7.91
C LEU A 116 4.48 -5.87 -6.90
N SER A 117 5.47 -5.11 -7.37
CA SER A 117 6.38 -4.40 -6.45
C SER A 117 5.65 -3.28 -5.73
N PHE A 118 6.24 -2.80 -4.63
CA PHE A 118 5.71 -1.65 -3.90
C PHE A 118 5.59 -0.40 -4.75
N GLU A 119 6.59 -0.11 -5.57
CA GLU A 119 6.62 1.04 -6.46
C GLU A 119 5.52 0.95 -7.50
N ALA A 120 5.32 -0.25 -8.07
CA ALA A 120 4.27 -0.49 -9.05
C ALA A 120 2.88 -0.32 -8.42
N ALA A 121 2.63 -0.95 -7.26
CA ALA A 121 1.37 -0.81 -6.53
C ALA A 121 1.08 0.64 -6.13
N SER A 122 2.06 1.35 -5.58
CA SER A 122 1.93 2.76 -5.19
C SER A 122 1.65 3.68 -6.39
N THR A 123 2.31 3.42 -7.52
CA THR A 123 2.10 4.18 -8.77
C THR A 123 0.69 3.98 -9.31
N LEU A 124 0.17 2.74 -9.28
CA LEU A 124 -1.20 2.45 -9.69
C LEU A 124 -2.21 3.13 -8.77
N ILE A 125 -2.05 3.02 -7.44
CA ILE A 125 -2.92 3.69 -6.47
C ILE A 125 -2.94 5.20 -6.70
N LEU A 126 -1.78 5.83 -6.89
CA LEU A 126 -1.68 7.26 -7.18
C LEU A 126 -2.39 7.62 -8.49
N SER A 127 -2.21 6.81 -9.54
CA SER A 127 -2.82 7.04 -10.85
C SER A 127 -4.33 6.97 -10.78
N PHE A 128 -4.89 5.91 -10.17
CA PHE A 128 -6.32 5.71 -10.01
C PHE A 128 -6.96 6.74 -9.08
N THR A 129 -6.28 7.15 -8.01
CA THR A 129 -6.77 8.20 -7.09
C THR A 129 -6.90 9.56 -7.78
N ASN A 130 -6.12 9.80 -8.84
CA ASN A 130 -6.17 11.03 -9.63
C ASN A 130 -7.09 10.97 -10.85
N LEU A 131 -7.72 9.82 -11.13
CA LEU A 131 -8.75 9.75 -12.16
C LEU A 131 -9.92 10.64 -11.78
N ARG A 132 -10.42 11.39 -12.75
CA ARG A 132 -11.64 12.18 -12.59
C ARG A 132 -12.82 11.31 -13.01
N LEU A 133 -13.87 11.33 -12.21
CA LEU A 133 -15.17 10.79 -12.60
C LEU A 133 -15.64 11.53 -13.86
N ALA A 134 -16.11 10.78 -14.85
CA ALA A 134 -16.67 11.34 -16.07
C ALA A 134 -18.17 11.62 -15.84
N THR A 135 -18.51 12.70 -15.13
CA THR A 135 -19.91 13.14 -14.92
C THR A 135 -19.90 14.61 -14.46
N GLU A 136 -20.47 15.65 -15.09
CA GLU A 136 -21.30 15.86 -16.28
C GLU A 136 -20.92 17.22 -16.92
N GLU A 137 -20.46 17.27 -18.18
CA GLU A 137 -20.58 18.47 -19.05
C GLU A 137 -21.58 18.16 -20.18
N MET A 138 -22.82 17.88 -19.80
CA MET A 138 -23.98 18.04 -20.68
C MET A 138 -25.12 18.62 -19.87
N LYS A 139 -25.07 19.93 -19.62
CA LYS A 139 -26.28 20.72 -19.41
C LYS A 139 -26.50 21.57 -20.65
N ILE A 140 -27.70 21.35 -21.19
CA ILE A 140 -28.37 21.86 -22.39
C ILE A 140 -28.13 23.35 -22.62
#